data_AF-A0A9D8B167-F1
#
_entry.id   AF-A0A9D8B167-F1
#
_cell.length_a   1.000
_cell.length_b   1.000
_cell.length_c   1.000
_cell.angle_alpha   90.00
_cell.angle_beta   90.00
_cell.angle_gamma   90.00
#
_symmetry.space_group_name_H-M   'P 1'
#
loop_
_entity.id
_entity.type
_entity.pdbx_description
1 polymer ?
#
loop_
_entity_poly.entity_id
_entity_poly.type
_entity_poly.pdbx_seq_one_letter_code
_entity_poly.pdbx_strand_id
1 'polypeptide(L)'
;MFGYNHGVSDLQLAALIVVAGVALALALWLRRRTRRTQSKRLTVQVIPPAPAPSERRWLWDSLTAREMQVAHLVVQGKRNAEIAEELTISVHTVESHLKHIYAKLGVHSRGELTRVLRDLLDALA
;
A
#
# COMPACT_ATOMS: atom_id res chain seq x y z
N MET A 1 -18.21 64.60 18.51
CA MET A 1 -16.88 64.66 19.14
C MET A 1 -16.85 63.56 20.20
N PHE A 2 -16.43 62.35 19.83
CA PHE A 2 -16.37 61.19 20.74
C PHE A 2 -14.98 60.56 20.61
N GLY A 3 -14.21 60.63 21.69
CA GLY A 3 -12.91 59.99 21.82
C GLY A 3 -13.06 58.52 22.17
N TYR A 4 -12.26 57.68 21.52
CA TYR A 4 -12.13 56.27 21.89
C TYR A 4 -10.77 56.04 22.57
N ASN A 5 -10.88 55.52 23.79
CA ASN A 5 -9.87 55.32 24.82
C ASN A 5 -8.94 54.13 24.47
N HIS A 6 -7.62 54.38 24.32
CA HIS A 6 -6.59 53.39 23.99
C HIS A 6 -6.16 52.53 25.21
N GLY A 7 -7.07 51.69 25.73
CA GLY A 7 -6.79 50.84 26.90
C GLY A 7 -6.89 49.33 26.68
N VAL A 8 -7.23 48.86 25.48
CA VAL A 8 -7.64 47.45 25.26
C VAL A 8 -6.94 46.79 24.05
N SER A 9 -6.07 47.51 23.35
CA SER A 9 -5.62 47.13 21.99
C SER A 9 -4.51 46.08 21.95
N ASP A 10 -3.57 46.09 22.88
CA ASP A 10 -2.33 45.31 22.70
C ASP A 10 -2.46 43.83 23.10
N LEU A 11 -3.32 43.53 24.07
CA LEU A 11 -3.57 42.15 24.52
C LEU A 11 -4.50 41.37 23.58
N GLN A 12 -5.41 42.04 22.86
CA GLN A 12 -6.29 41.39 21.89
C GLN A 12 -5.57 41.05 20.57
N LEU A 13 -4.63 41.89 20.13
CA LEU A 13 -3.89 41.66 18.87
C LEU A 13 -2.95 40.45 18.96
N ALA A 14 -2.27 40.23 20.07
CA ALA A 14 -1.39 39.07 20.26
C ALA A 14 -2.17 37.74 20.28
N ALA A 15 -3.35 37.72 20.92
CA ALA A 15 -4.23 36.55 20.95
C ALA A 15 -4.77 36.20 19.55
N LEU A 16 -5.11 37.21 18.73
CA LEU A 16 -5.58 37.01 17.36
C LEU A 16 -4.51 36.39 16.44
N ILE A 17 -3.24 36.75 16.61
CA ILE A 17 -2.12 36.20 15.81
C ILE A 17 -1.92 34.70 16.09
N VAL A 18 -2.01 34.29 17.36
CA VAL A 18 -1.87 32.87 17.74
C VAL A 18 -3.02 32.02 17.19
N VAL A 19 -4.26 32.52 17.27
CA VAL A 19 -5.45 31.83 16.73
C VAL A 19 -5.37 31.72 15.20
N ALA A 20 -4.93 32.76 14.50
CA ALA A 20 -4.75 32.75 13.06
C ALA A 20 -3.66 31.76 12.61
N GLY A 21 -2.56 31.65 13.35
CA GLY A 21 -1.48 30.69 13.07
C GLY A 21 -1.92 29.23 13.22
N VAL A 22 -2.68 28.92 14.27
CA VAL A 22 -3.23 27.57 14.50
C VAL A 22 -4.27 27.22 13.42
N ALA A 23 -5.13 28.16 13.04
CA ALA A 23 -6.10 27.96 11.96
C ALA A 23 -5.42 27.72 10.60
N LEU A 24 -4.35 28.46 10.29
CA LEU A 24 -3.57 28.29 9.07
C LEU A 24 -2.83 26.95 9.05
N ALA A 25 -2.20 26.56 10.16
CA ALA A 25 -1.53 25.26 10.29
C ALA A 25 -2.51 24.09 10.17
N LEU A 26 -3.69 24.19 10.79
CA LEU A 26 -4.77 23.20 10.68
C LEU A 26 -5.29 23.10 9.24
N ALA A 27 -5.49 24.23 8.56
CA ALA A 27 -5.90 24.27 7.16
C ALA A 27 -4.86 23.60 6.23
N LEU A 28 -3.56 23.86 6.46
CA LEU A 28 -2.48 23.24 5.71
C LEU A 28 -2.32 21.74 6.01
N TRP A 29 -2.55 21.31 7.26
CA TRP A 29 -2.51 19.90 7.65
C TRP A 29 -3.70 19.11 7.10
N LEU A 30 -4.91 19.67 7.16
CA LEU A 30 -6.10 19.10 6.52
C LEU A 30 -5.93 18.97 5.01
N ARG A 31 -5.26 19.95 4.36
CA ARG A 31 -4.91 19.90 2.93
C ARG A 31 -3.91 18.80 2.58
N ARG A 32 -3.10 18.32 3.54
CA ARG A 32 -2.13 17.21 3.34
C ARG A 32 -2.73 15.83 3.67
N ARG A 33 -3.74 15.73 4.53
CA ARG A 33 -4.29 14.45 5.03
C ARG A 33 -5.20 13.70 4.03
N THR A 34 -5.61 14.32 2.94
CA THR A 34 -6.53 13.72 1.95
C THR A 34 -5.84 13.14 0.70
N ARG A 35 -4.53 12.90 0.74
CA ARG A 35 -3.77 12.20 -0.35
C ARG A 35 -3.65 10.69 -0.14
N ARG A 36 -4.66 10.00 0.38
CA ARG A 36 -4.67 8.51 0.49
C ARG A 36 -5.83 7.79 -0.19
N THR A 37 -6.70 8.54 -0.84
CA THR A 37 -7.69 7.98 -1.76
C THR A 37 -7.68 8.85 -3.00
N GLN A 38 -6.55 8.85 -3.72
CA GLN A 38 -6.60 9.21 -5.13
C GLN A 38 -7.52 8.16 -5.75
N SER A 39 -8.75 8.59 -6.02
CA SER A 39 -9.73 7.83 -6.78
C SER A 39 -9.01 7.31 -8.02
N LYS A 40 -8.59 6.05 -7.91
CA LYS A 40 -8.14 5.23 -9.03
C LYS A 40 -9.30 5.35 -10.00
N ARG A 41 -9.07 6.08 -11.10
CA ARG A 41 -10.02 6.19 -12.19
C ARG A 41 -10.63 4.80 -12.36
N LEU A 42 -11.95 4.72 -12.36
CA LEU A 42 -12.69 3.56 -12.82
C LEU A 42 -12.43 3.41 -14.32
N THR A 43 -11.16 3.21 -14.69
CA THR A 43 -10.83 2.46 -15.87
C THR A 43 -11.44 1.11 -15.57
N VAL A 44 -12.50 0.75 -16.30
CA VAL A 44 -12.89 -0.64 -16.45
C VAL A 44 -11.63 -1.31 -17.00
N GLN A 45 -10.77 -1.78 -16.09
CA GLN A 45 -9.67 -2.63 -16.43
C GLN A 45 -10.39 -3.85 -16.94
N VAL A 46 -10.36 -4.04 -18.27
CA VAL A 46 -10.82 -5.27 -18.90
C VAL A 46 -10.16 -6.37 -18.08
N ILE A 47 -10.93 -7.06 -17.25
CA ILE A 47 -10.44 -8.21 -16.53
C ILE A 47 -10.24 -9.20 -17.68
N PRO A 48 -8.99 -9.52 -18.07
CA PRO A 48 -8.79 -10.57 -19.06
C PRO A 48 -9.56 -11.79 -18.54
N PRO A 49 -10.25 -12.54 -19.41
CA PRO A 49 -10.98 -13.73 -19.00
C PRO A 49 -10.06 -14.54 -18.09
N ALA A 50 -10.58 -14.92 -16.91
CA ALA A 50 -9.75 -15.59 -15.90
C ALA A 50 -8.99 -16.73 -16.59
N PRO A 51 -7.66 -16.83 -16.40
CA PRO A 51 -6.83 -17.76 -17.15
C PRO A 51 -7.45 -19.15 -17.09
N ALA A 52 -7.39 -19.89 -18.20
CA ALA A 52 -7.90 -21.25 -18.24
C ALA A 52 -7.19 -22.09 -17.14
N PRO A 53 -7.83 -23.14 -16.58
CA PRO A 53 -7.19 -23.97 -15.55
C PRO A 53 -5.79 -24.47 -15.94
N SER A 54 -5.57 -24.78 -17.23
CA SER A 54 -4.27 -25.15 -17.77
C SER A 54 -3.22 -24.01 -17.73
N GLU A 55 -3.63 -22.77 -17.97
CA GLU A 55 -2.73 -21.61 -17.89
C GLU A 55 -2.36 -21.29 -16.45
N ARG A 56 -3.29 -21.45 -15.51
CA ARG A 56 -3.01 -21.31 -14.07
C ARG A 56 -1.98 -22.34 -13.61
N ARG A 57 -2.16 -23.60 -14.03
CA ARG A 57 -1.21 -24.67 -13.74
C ARG A 57 0.19 -24.32 -14.28
N TRP A 58 0.26 -23.88 -15.53
CA TRP A 58 1.52 -23.50 -16.16
C TRP A 58 2.20 -22.31 -15.45
N LEU A 59 1.44 -21.28 -15.07
CA LEU A 59 1.94 -20.14 -14.30
C LEU A 59 2.52 -20.58 -12.95
N TRP A 60 1.83 -21.47 -12.24
CA TRP A 60 2.35 -22.04 -11.00
C TRP A 60 3.65 -22.82 -11.24
N ASP A 61 3.67 -23.70 -12.23
CA ASP A 61 4.84 -24.53 -12.56
C ASP A 61 6.02 -23.73 -13.11
N SER A 62 5.81 -22.51 -13.59
CA SER A 62 6.89 -21.58 -13.99
C SER A 62 7.72 -21.05 -12.81
N LEU A 63 7.18 -21.15 -11.58
CA LEU A 63 7.91 -20.81 -10.37
C LEU A 63 8.91 -21.91 -10.03
N THR A 64 10.09 -21.53 -9.58
CA THR A 64 11.05 -22.48 -9.01
C THR A 64 10.53 -23.03 -7.69
N ALA A 65 11.03 -24.19 -7.26
CA ALA A 65 10.65 -24.77 -5.96
C ALA A 65 10.81 -23.78 -4.80
N ARG A 66 11.86 -22.94 -4.83
CA ARG A 66 12.08 -21.93 -3.79
C ARG A 66 11.09 -20.78 -3.86
N GLU A 67 10.74 -20.33 -5.06
CA GLU A 67 9.71 -19.32 -5.27
C GLU A 67 8.32 -19.82 -4.85
N MET A 68 8.01 -21.11 -5.10
CA MET A 68 6.76 -21.74 -4.65
C MET A 68 6.65 -21.76 -3.12
N GLN A 69 7.75 -22.04 -2.40
CA GLN A 69 7.79 -21.97 -0.93
C GLN A 69 7.51 -20.55 -0.43
N VAL A 70 8.18 -19.54 -1.01
CA VAL A 70 7.93 -18.14 -0.67
C VAL A 70 6.49 -17.74 -0.99
N ALA A 71 5.96 -18.14 -2.14
CA ALA A 71 4.59 -17.88 -2.56
C ALA A 71 3.55 -18.46 -1.58
N HIS A 72 3.75 -19.69 -1.11
CA HIS A 72 2.90 -20.30 -0.08
C HIS A 72 2.84 -19.46 1.19
N LEU A 73 3.99 -19.04 1.71
CA LEU A 73 4.05 -18.24 2.93
C LEU A 73 3.43 -16.84 2.74
N VAL A 74 3.54 -16.27 1.54
CA VAL A 74 2.85 -15.01 1.20
C VAL A 74 1.33 -15.17 1.24
N VAL A 75 0.78 -16.27 0.73
CA VAL A 75 -0.67 -16.55 0.76
C VAL A 75 -1.17 -16.75 2.20
N GLN A 76 -0.33 -17.30 3.06
CA GLN A 76 -0.58 -17.42 4.51
C GLN A 76 -0.50 -16.06 5.24
N GLY A 77 -0.12 -14.98 4.56
CA GLY A 77 -0.05 -13.63 5.15
C GLY A 77 1.26 -13.31 5.87
N LYS A 78 2.27 -14.17 5.79
CA LYS A 78 3.58 -13.97 6.45
C LYS A 78 4.32 -12.77 5.87
N ARG A 79 4.88 -11.91 6.72
CA ARG A 79 5.75 -10.79 6.32
C ARG A 79 7.12 -11.31 5.92
N ASN A 80 7.89 -10.51 5.17
CA ASN A 80 9.20 -10.93 4.65
C ASN A 80 10.18 -11.38 5.75
N ALA A 81 10.13 -10.78 6.94
CA ALA A 81 10.94 -11.20 8.08
C ALA A 81 10.56 -12.59 8.59
N GLU A 82 9.26 -12.88 8.68
CA GLU A 82 8.75 -14.19 9.13
C GLU A 82 9.08 -15.28 8.09
N ILE A 83 9.00 -14.94 6.80
CA ILE A 83 9.43 -15.82 5.70
C ILE A 83 10.93 -16.10 5.78
N ALA A 84 11.73 -15.07 6.07
CA ALA A 84 13.18 -15.19 6.18
C ALA A 84 13.58 -16.13 7.33
N GLU A 85 12.91 -16.01 8.47
CA GLU A 85 13.08 -16.90 9.63
C GLU A 85 12.69 -18.34 9.29
N GLU A 86 11.47 -18.55 8.78
CA GLU A 86 10.91 -19.88 8.49
C GLU A 86 11.73 -20.63 7.42
N LEU A 87 12.27 -19.89 6.45
CA LEU A 87 13.07 -20.44 5.37
C LEU A 87 14.59 -20.37 5.62
N THR A 88 15.02 -19.88 6.79
CA THR A 88 16.41 -19.70 7.22
C THR A 88 17.29 -19.00 6.16
N ILE A 89 16.81 -17.86 5.65
CA ILE A 89 17.50 -17.01 4.68
C ILE A 89 17.42 -15.53 5.08
N SER A 90 18.17 -14.67 4.40
CA SER A 90 18.07 -13.22 4.66
C SER A 90 16.77 -12.63 4.10
N VAL A 91 16.30 -11.53 4.72
CA VAL A 91 15.17 -10.74 4.20
C VAL A 91 15.45 -10.24 2.78
N HIS A 92 16.69 -9.86 2.48
CA HIS A 92 17.10 -9.45 1.14
C HIS A 92 16.93 -10.57 0.11
N THR A 93 17.23 -11.82 0.49
CA THR A 93 17.01 -13.00 -0.35
C THR A 93 15.52 -13.23 -0.59
N VAL A 94 14.68 -13.07 0.43
CA VAL A 94 13.21 -13.11 0.28
C VAL A 94 12.73 -12.04 -0.71
N GLU A 95 13.22 -10.81 -0.59
CA GLU A 95 12.89 -9.73 -1.52
C GLU A 95 13.33 -10.04 -2.96
N SER A 96 14.49 -10.66 -3.14
CA SER A 96 14.97 -11.11 -4.45
C SER A 96 14.04 -12.18 -5.04
N HIS A 97 13.66 -13.19 -4.27
CA HIS A 97 12.67 -14.17 -4.70
C HIS A 97 11.33 -13.52 -5.05
N LEU A 98 10.84 -12.59 -4.22
CA LEU A 98 9.61 -11.84 -4.50
C LEU A 98 9.70 -11.04 -5.79
N LYS A 99 10.83 -10.37 -6.06
CA LYS A 99 11.04 -9.65 -7.33
C LYS A 99 10.91 -10.58 -8.55
N HIS A 100 11.47 -11.79 -8.47
CA HIS A 100 11.34 -12.76 -9.55
C HIS A 100 9.90 -13.27 -9.69
N ILE A 101 9.21 -13.52 -8.58
CA ILE A 101 7.78 -13.89 -8.58
C ILE A 101 6.92 -12.78 -9.20
N TYR A 102 7.15 -11.52 -8.80
CA TYR A 102 6.45 -10.36 -9.37
C TYR A 102 6.64 -10.29 -10.89
N ALA A 103 7.87 -10.49 -11.37
CA ALA A 103 8.17 -10.47 -12.79
C ALA A 103 7.52 -11.64 -13.54
N LYS A 104 7.57 -12.86 -13.00
CA LYS A 104 6.99 -14.07 -13.62
C LYS A 104 5.46 -14.01 -13.70
N LEU A 105 4.82 -13.48 -12.66
CA LEU A 105 3.36 -13.42 -12.57
C LEU A 105 2.77 -12.11 -13.11
N GLY A 106 3.61 -11.14 -13.48
CA GLY A 106 3.17 -9.83 -13.99
C GLY A 106 2.39 -9.00 -12.98
N VAL A 107 2.66 -9.17 -11.69
CA VAL A 107 1.94 -8.48 -10.60
C VAL A 107 2.79 -7.36 -10.01
N HIS A 108 2.14 -6.27 -9.59
CA HIS A 108 2.83 -5.03 -9.20
C HIS A 108 2.65 -4.64 -7.73
N SER A 109 1.81 -5.37 -7.01
CA SER A 109 1.60 -5.12 -5.58
C SER A 109 1.49 -6.42 -4.81
N ARG A 110 1.84 -6.38 -3.52
CA ARG A 110 1.70 -7.54 -2.64
C ARG A 110 0.25 -8.02 -2.57
N GLY A 111 -0.72 -7.10 -2.52
CA GLY A 111 -2.14 -7.46 -2.49
C GLY A 111 -2.59 -8.17 -3.77
N GLU A 112 -2.12 -7.71 -4.92
CA GLU A 112 -2.35 -8.37 -6.21
C GLU A 112 -1.68 -9.74 -6.29
N LEU A 113 -0.42 -9.85 -5.82
CA LEU A 113 0.30 -11.12 -5.71
C LEU A 113 -0.48 -12.12 -4.86
N THR A 114 -0.89 -11.73 -3.65
CA THR A 114 -1.66 -12.61 -2.76
C THR A 114 -2.97 -13.08 -3.40
N ARG A 115 -3.67 -12.20 -4.13
CA ARG A 115 -4.89 -12.57 -4.85
C ARG A 115 -4.60 -13.58 -5.95
N VAL A 116 -3.65 -13.29 -6.84
CA VAL A 116 -3.29 -14.18 -7.95
C VAL A 116 -2.83 -15.54 -7.43
N LEU A 117 -1.97 -15.57 -6.42
CA LEU A 117 -1.50 -16.83 -5.85
C LEU A 117 -2.64 -17.65 -5.23
N ARG A 118 -3.63 -17.01 -4.61
CA ARG A 118 -4.83 -17.70 -4.10
C ARG A 118 -5.62 -18.32 -5.25
N ASP A 119 -5.90 -17.54 -6.29
CA ASP A 119 -6.62 -18.02 -7.47
C ASP A 119 -5.88 -19.17 -8.18
N LEU A 120 -4.54 -19.13 -8.18
CA LEU A 120 -3.70 -20.21 -8.70
C LEU A 120 -3.84 -21.46 -7.83
N LEU A 121 -3.65 -21.35 -6.51
CA LEU A 121 -3.72 -22.50 -5.58
C LEU A 121 -5.12 -23.14 -5.57
N ASP A 122 -6.18 -22.33 -5.60
CA ASP A 122 -7.57 -22.81 -5.65
C ASP A 122 -7.84 -23.61 -6.94
N ALA A 123 -7.10 -23.34 -8.03
CA ALA A 123 -7.22 -24.10 -9.28
C ALA A 123 -6.40 -25.40 -9.30
N LEU A 124 -5.56 -25.65 -8.29
CA LEU A 124 -4.74 -26.86 -8.17
C LEU A 124 -5.33 -27.89 -7.19
N ALA A 125 -6.27 -27.46 -6.35
CA ALA A 125 -7.02 -28.29 -5.41
C ALA A 125 -8.14 -29.07 -6.12
#